data_AF-A0A179G4M4-F1
#
_entry.id   AF-A0A179G4M4-F1
#
_cell.length_a   1.000
_cell.length_b   1.000
_cell.length_c   1.000
_cell.angle_alpha   90.00
_cell.angle_beta   90.00
_cell.angle_gamma   90.00
#
_symmetry.space_group_name_H-M   'P 1'
#
loop_
_entity.id
_entity.type
_entity.pdbx_description
1 polymer ?
#
loop_
_entity_poly.entity_id
_entity_poly.type
_entity_poly.pdbx_seq_one_letter_code
_entity_poly.pdbx_strand_id
1 'polypeptide(L)'
;MPPPSQLAIATGAVTRLLREEASYHKELADQEAQVKKLEESIQNGGGDDDGNAEFMLKQNKTAVEQTKAVFGPLKDRIAAAVTKLEDQIALAEEAGGSEHLESAKSVLAQAKSKA
;
A
#
# COMPACT_ATOMS: atom_id res chain seq x y z
N MET A 1 3.23 -29.98 7.69
CA MET A 1 3.71 -29.32 6.47
C MET A 1 5.14 -28.86 6.70
N PRO A 2 6.05 -28.99 5.72
CA PRO A 2 7.39 -28.42 5.84
C PRO A 2 7.33 -26.88 5.95
N PRO A 3 8.32 -26.24 6.57
CA PRO A 3 8.41 -24.78 6.61
C PRO A 3 8.59 -24.21 5.19
N PRO A 4 8.04 -23.01 4.91
CA PRO A 4 8.21 -22.38 3.60
C PRO A 4 9.67 -22.01 3.35
N SER A 5 10.09 -22.06 2.08
CA SER A 5 11.43 -21.63 1.66
C SER A 5 11.62 -20.12 1.82
N GLN A 6 12.88 -19.67 1.88
CA GLN A 6 13.21 -18.24 1.96
C GLN A 6 12.70 -17.45 0.75
N LEU A 7 12.75 -18.04 -0.45
CA LEU A 7 12.16 -17.47 -1.65
C LEU A 7 10.65 -17.29 -1.53
N ALA A 8 9.94 -18.31 -1.02
CA ALA A 8 8.50 -18.22 -0.78
C ALA A 8 8.16 -17.15 0.28
N ILE A 9 8.96 -17.04 1.34
CA ILE A 9 8.79 -16.02 2.38
C ILE A 9 8.98 -14.61 1.80
N ALA A 10 10.06 -14.39 1.02
CA ALA A 10 10.33 -13.10 0.39
C ALA A 10 9.23 -12.71 -0.61
N THR A 11 8.78 -13.66 -1.43
CA THR A 11 7.67 -13.47 -2.38
C THR A 11 6.37 -13.08 -1.65
N GLY A 12 6.07 -13.76 -0.54
CA GLY A 12 4.91 -13.46 0.30
C GLY A 12 4.99 -12.08 0.96
N ALA A 13 6.19 -11.64 1.37
CA ALA A 13 6.40 -10.31 1.96
C ALA A 13 6.08 -9.20 0.96
N VAL A 14 6.65 -9.24 -0.24
CA VAL A 14 6.37 -8.25 -1.30
C VAL A 14 4.89 -8.25 -1.67
N THR A 15 4.28 -9.43 -1.84
CA THR A 15 2.84 -9.54 -2.17
C THR A 15 1.95 -8.87 -1.11
N ARG A 16 2.25 -9.04 0.18
CA ARG A 16 1.47 -8.43 1.27
C ARG A 16 1.63 -6.91 1.28
N LEU A 17 2.86 -6.41 1.12
CA LEU A 17 3.14 -4.98 1.11
C LEU A 17 2.48 -4.26 -0.07
N LEU A 18 2.48 -4.86 -1.27
CA LEU A 18 1.77 -4.30 -2.43
C LEU A 18 0.24 -4.24 -2.22
N ARG A 19 -0.33 -5.21 -1.49
CA ARG A 19 -1.76 -5.19 -1.12
C ARG A 19 -2.06 -4.14 -0.04
N GLU A 20 -1.14 -3.98 0.91
CA GLU A 20 -1.21 -2.93 1.93
C GLU A 20 -1.21 -1.55 1.27
N GLU A 21 -0.27 -1.29 0.36
CA GLU A 21 -0.19 -0.04 -0.40
C GLU A 21 -1.46 0.22 -1.23
N ALA A 22 -1.97 -0.80 -1.94
CA ALA A 22 -3.22 -0.68 -2.69
C ALA A 22 -4.42 -0.36 -1.79
N SER A 23 -4.46 -0.92 -0.58
CA SER A 23 -5.52 -0.63 0.40
C SER A 23 -5.44 0.82 0.87
N TYR A 24 -4.25 1.33 1.17
CA TYR A 24 -4.07 2.72 1.57
C TYR A 24 -4.37 3.71 0.44
N HIS A 25 -4.08 3.37 -0.82
CA HIS A 25 -4.50 4.20 -1.96
C HIS A 25 -6.01 4.31 -2.07
N LYS A 26 -6.72 3.19 -1.87
CA LYS A 26 -8.19 3.19 -1.87
C LYS A 26 -8.73 4.04 -0.72
N GLU A 27 -8.21 3.84 0.49
CA GLU A 27 -8.62 4.60 1.67
C GLU A 27 -8.40 6.11 1.47
N LEU A 28 -7.24 6.51 0.95
CA LEU A 28 -6.94 7.91 0.65
C LEU A 28 -7.94 8.49 -0.34
N ALA A 29 -8.25 7.77 -1.43
CA ALA A 29 -9.22 8.23 -2.43
C ALA A 29 -10.62 8.41 -1.84
N ASP A 30 -11.07 7.48 -0.99
CA ASP A 30 -12.37 7.56 -0.31
C ASP A 30 -12.41 8.75 0.67
N GLN A 31 -11.33 8.97 1.43
CA GLN A 31 -11.20 10.11 2.35
C GLN A 31 -11.19 11.46 1.60
N GLU A 32 -10.43 11.56 0.51
CA GLU A 32 -10.37 12.78 -0.31
C GLU A 32 -11.73 13.10 -0.97
N ALA A 33 -12.45 12.08 -1.44
CA ALA A 33 -13.81 12.24 -1.96
C ALA A 33 -14.78 12.76 -0.88
N GLN A 34 -14.68 12.25 0.34
CA GLN A 34 -15.51 12.70 1.47
C GLN A 34 -15.18 14.14 1.88
N VAL A 35 -13.90 14.51 1.93
CA VAL A 35 -13.46 15.89 2.17
C VAL A 35 -14.07 16.82 1.12
N LYS A 36 -13.93 16.48 -0.16
CA LYS A 36 -14.45 17.29 -1.26
C LYS A 36 -15.96 17.48 -1.16
N LYS A 37 -16.71 16.40 -0.90
CA LYS A 37 -18.17 16.45 -0.74
C LYS A 37 -18.58 17.36 0.41
N LEU A 38 -17.87 17.31 1.54
CA LEU A 38 -18.17 18.14 2.70
C LEU A 38 -17.82 19.62 2.45
N GLU A 39 -16.70 19.89 1.76
CA GLU A 39 -16.34 21.25 1.32
C GLU A 39 -17.41 21.85 0.41
N GLU A 40 -17.89 21.10 -0.58
CA GLU A 40 -18.96 21.53 -1.49
C GLU A 40 -20.27 21.78 -0.73
N SER A 41 -20.63 20.94 0.24
CA SER A 41 -21.82 21.15 1.09
C SER A 41 -21.74 22.47 1.85
N ILE A 42 -20.61 22.69 2.55
CA ILE A 42 -20.39 23.91 3.36
C ILE A 42 -20.44 25.16 2.46
N GLN A 43 -19.79 25.11 1.29
CA GLN A 43 -19.78 26.23 0.34
C GLN A 43 -21.18 26.56 -0.19
N ASN A 44 -22.04 25.56 -0.38
CA ASN A 44 -23.41 25.74 -0.85
C ASN A 44 -24.38 26.14 0.26
N GLY A 45 -23.88 26.52 1.45
CA GLY A 45 -24.69 26.89 2.61
C GLY A 45 -25.36 25.68 3.30
N GLY A 46 -24.97 24.46 2.93
CA GLY A 46 -25.37 23.23 3.60
C GLY A 46 -24.49 23.00 4.83
N GLY A 47 -25.04 23.26 6.01
CA GLY A 47 -24.49 22.80 7.29
C GLY A 47 -25.07 21.44 7.68
N ASP A 48 -24.33 20.67 8.46
CA ASP A 48 -24.93 19.57 9.21
C ASP A 48 -25.92 20.15 10.24
N ASP A 49 -26.98 19.41 10.59
CA ASP A 49 -28.02 19.86 11.52
C ASP A 49 -27.43 20.27 12.89
N ASP A 50 -26.27 19.69 13.24
CA ASP A 50 -25.52 19.94 14.47
C ASP A 50 -24.55 21.15 14.41
N GLY A 51 -24.41 21.82 13.25
CA GLY A 51 -23.55 23.00 13.09
C GLY A 51 -22.04 22.74 13.27
N ASN A 52 -21.59 21.50 13.13
CA ASN A 52 -20.22 21.05 13.35
C ASN A 52 -19.43 20.80 12.06
N ALA A 53 -19.95 21.21 10.90
CA ALA A 53 -19.45 20.84 9.58
C ALA A 53 -17.96 21.21 9.37
N GLU A 54 -17.53 22.39 9.82
CA GLU A 54 -16.14 22.85 9.73
C GLU A 54 -15.19 22.03 10.62
N PHE A 55 -15.66 21.61 11.80
CA PHE A 55 -14.91 20.73 12.68
C PHE A 55 -14.72 19.35 12.03
N MET A 56 -15.79 18.78 11.48
CA MET A 56 -15.74 17.51 10.74
C MET A 56 -14.83 17.60 9.52
N LEU A 57 -14.86 18.73 8.79
CA LEU A 57 -13.96 18.96 7.66
C LEU A 57 -12.50 18.96 8.08
N LYS A 58 -12.17 19.64 9.19
CA LYS A 58 -10.81 19.66 9.74
C LYS A 58 -10.35 18.26 10.16
N GLN A 59 -11.24 17.47 10.78
CA GLN A 59 -10.95 16.10 11.17
C GLN A 59 -10.66 15.21 9.95
N ASN A 60 -11.51 15.27 8.92
CA ASN A 60 -11.32 14.50 7.69
C ASN A 60 -10.02 14.87 6.97
N LYS A 61 -9.68 16.17 6.90
CA LYS A 61 -8.38 16.63 6.36
C LYS A 61 -7.20 16.09 7.16
N THR A 62 -7.32 16.05 8.49
CA THR A 62 -6.27 15.49 9.35
C THR A 62 -6.09 13.99 9.09
N ALA A 63 -7.18 13.25 8.91
CA ALA A 63 -7.14 11.82 8.57
C ALA A 63 -6.45 11.58 7.20
N VAL A 64 -6.76 12.40 6.19
CA VAL A 64 -6.08 12.36 4.89
C VAL A 64 -4.57 12.52 5.04
N GLU A 65 -4.11 13.51 5.81
CA GLU A 65 -2.68 13.74 6.00
C GLU A 65 -2.00 12.61 6.81
N GLN A 66 -2.71 12.01 7.76
CA GLN A 66 -2.24 10.82 8.47
C GLN A 66 -2.08 9.62 7.53
N THR A 67 -3.05 9.37 6.66
CA THR A 67 -2.95 8.32 5.63
C THR A 67 -1.79 8.58 4.67
N LYS A 68 -1.63 9.82 4.20
CA LYS A 68 -0.50 10.23 3.34
C LYS A 68 0.86 9.95 3.99
N ALA A 69 0.98 10.19 5.30
CA ALA A 69 2.21 9.97 6.03
C ALA A 69 2.64 8.49 6.10
N VAL A 70 1.70 7.54 5.92
CA VAL A 70 2.01 6.09 5.91
C VAL A 70 2.77 5.68 4.64
N PHE A 71 2.53 6.34 3.50
CA PHE A 71 3.10 5.92 2.22
C PHE A 71 4.64 6.00 2.18
N GLY A 72 5.25 6.98 2.85
CA GLY A 72 6.72 7.11 2.88
C GLY A 72 7.39 5.84 3.44
N PRO A 73 7.18 5.54 4.74
CA PRO A 73 7.72 4.32 5.35
C PRO A 73 7.28 3.02 4.66
N LEU A 74 6.08 2.98 4.09
CA LEU A 74 5.59 1.80 3.35
C LEU A 74 6.39 1.57 2.06
N LYS A 75 6.70 2.63 1.31
CA LYS A 75 7.54 2.54 0.11
C LYS A 75 8.96 2.07 0.43
N ASP A 76 9.54 2.55 1.53
CA ASP A 76 10.85 2.08 2.00
C ASP A 76 10.83 0.58 2.33
N ARG A 77 9.77 0.11 2.99
CA ARG A 77 9.57 -1.32 3.29
C ARG A 77 9.39 -2.15 2.02
N ILE A 78 8.65 -1.64 1.03
CA ILE A 78 8.48 -2.30 -0.28
C ILE A 78 9.82 -2.41 -0.99
N ALA A 79 10.58 -1.31 -1.09
CA ALA A 79 11.90 -1.30 -1.73
C ALA A 79 12.85 -2.31 -1.08
N ALA A 80 12.95 -2.33 0.25
CA ALA A 80 13.77 -3.30 0.97
C ALA A 80 13.32 -4.75 0.73
N ALA A 81 12.01 -5.01 0.70
CA ALA A 81 11.48 -6.34 0.42
C ALA A 81 11.71 -6.78 -1.04
N VAL A 82 11.66 -5.85 -1.99
CA VAL A 82 11.96 -6.08 -3.40
C VAL A 82 13.43 -6.46 -3.57
N THR A 83 14.37 -5.70 -3.00
CA THR A 83 15.79 -6.05 -3.04
C THR A 83 16.04 -7.44 -2.45
N LYS A 84 15.42 -7.75 -1.31
CA LYS A 84 15.53 -9.10 -0.72
C LYS A 84 14.96 -10.19 -1.65
N LEU A 85 13.88 -9.92 -2.37
CA LEU A 85 13.30 -10.87 -3.33
C LEU A 85 14.24 -11.09 -4.52
N GLU A 86 14.87 -10.03 -5.03
CA GLU A 86 15.90 -10.13 -6.08
C GLU A 86 17.06 -11.02 -5.66
N ASP A 87 17.60 -10.81 -4.46
CA ASP A 87 18.69 -11.63 -3.91
C ASP A 87 18.28 -13.11 -3.80
N GLN A 88 17.06 -13.40 -3.32
CA GLN A 88 16.58 -14.78 -3.20
C GLN A 88 16.33 -15.44 -4.56
N ILE A 89 15.93 -14.68 -5.58
CA ILE A 89 15.80 -15.17 -6.96
C ILE A 89 17.17 -15.56 -7.50
N ALA A 90 18.17 -14.69 -7.36
CA ALA A 90 19.54 -14.97 -7.82
C ALA A 90 20.11 -16.23 -7.17
N LEU A 91 19.98 -16.37 -5.84
CA LEU A 91 20.42 -17.57 -5.12
C LEU A 91 19.70 -18.84 -5.59
N ALA A 92 18.39 -18.75 -5.86
CA ALA A 92 17.63 -19.90 -6.37
C ALA A 92 18.06 -20.29 -7.79
N GLU A 93 18.41 -19.34 -8.65
CA GLU A 93 18.93 -19.60 -9.98
C GLU A 93 20.32 -20.27 -9.93
N GLU A 94 21.22 -19.77 -9.08
CA GLU A 94 22.54 -20.37 -8.85
C GLU A 94 22.44 -21.80 -8.31
N ALA A 95 21.45 -22.08 -7.47
CA ALA A 95 21.19 -23.40 -6.90
C ALA A 95 20.53 -24.40 -7.89
N GLY A 96 20.29 -24.01 -9.15
CA GLY A 96 19.68 -24.87 -10.17
C GLY A 96 18.15 -24.80 -10.22
N GLY A 97 17.55 -23.79 -9.58
CA GLY A 97 16.12 -23.49 -9.63
C GLY A 97 15.38 -23.74 -8.31
N SER A 98 14.11 -23.32 -8.29
CA SER A 98 13.17 -23.54 -7.19
C SER A 98 11.76 -23.67 -7.74
N GLU A 99 10.91 -24.46 -7.07
CA GLU A 99 9.48 -24.56 -7.41
C GLU A 99 8.76 -23.19 -7.34
N HIS A 100 9.30 -22.23 -6.58
CA HIS A 100 8.70 -20.90 -6.43
C HIS A 100 9.31 -19.83 -7.35
N LEU A 101 10.29 -20.17 -8.19
CA LEU A 101 11.06 -19.20 -8.97
C LEU A 101 10.19 -18.35 -9.91
N GLU A 102 9.27 -18.99 -10.65
CA GLU A 102 8.38 -18.28 -11.58
C GLU A 102 7.39 -17.36 -10.84
N SER A 103 6.86 -17.80 -9.70
CA SER A 103 6.00 -16.96 -8.86
C SER A 103 6.75 -15.76 -8.32
N ALA A 104 8.00 -15.95 -7.87
CA ALA A 104 8.85 -14.90 -7.36
C ALA A 104 9.14 -13.84 -8.44
N LYS A 105 9.52 -14.28 -9.66
CA LYS A 105 9.76 -13.39 -10.81
C LYS A 105 8.51 -12.60 -11.20
N SER A 106 7.34 -13.22 -11.20
CA SER A 106 6.07 -12.54 -11.47
C SER A 106 5.75 -11.46 -10.44
N VAL A 107 5.94 -11.75 -9.15
CA VAL A 107 5.73 -10.77 -8.08
C VAL A 107 6.75 -9.63 -8.17
N LEU A 108 8.01 -9.93 -8.47
CA LEU A 108 9.04 -8.92 -8.69
C LEU A 108 8.68 -7.98 -9.86
N ALA A 109 8.21 -8.54 -10.98
CA ALA A 109 7.77 -7.74 -12.12
C ALA A 109 6.56 -6.84 -11.77
N GLN A 110 5.60 -7.35 -11.00
CA GLN A 110 4.47 -6.56 -10.50
C GLN A 110 4.91 -5.44 -9.55
N ALA A 111 5.91 -5.67 -8.70
CA ALA A 111 6.44 -4.65 -7.82
C ALA A 111 7.14 -3.54 -8.62
N LYS A 112 7.95 -3.90 -9.62
CA LYS A 112 8.66 -2.94 -10.48
C LYS A 112 7.77 -2.12 -11.39
N SER A 113 6.60 -2.63 -11.79
CA SER A 113 5.65 -1.87 -12.61
C SER A 113 4.81 -0.88 -11.80
N LYS A 114 4.83 -0.99 -10.47
CA LYS A 114 4.11 -0.11 -9.53
C LYS A 114 5.02 0.91 -8.83
N ALA A 115 6.34 0.74 -8.95
CA ALA A 115 7.35 1.62 -8.38
C ALA A 115 7.48 2.94 -9.14
#